data_AF-A0A4P9ZG36-F1
#
_entry.id   AF-A0A4P9ZG36-F1
#
_cell.length_a   1.000
_cell.length_b   1.000
_cell.length_c   1.000
_cell.angle_alpha   90.00
_cell.angle_beta   90.00
_cell.angle_gamma   90.00
#
_symmetry.space_group_name_H-M   'P 1'
#
loop_
_entity.id
_entity.type
_entity.pdbx_description
1 polymer ?
#
loop_
_entity_poly.entity_id
_entity_poly.type
_entity_poly.pdbx_seq_one_letter_code
_entity_poly.pdbx_strand_id
1 'polypeptide(L)'
;MNLPIILLLQLYKQLRHTLGKSVFSRKFYAEINDKILSKTSTLDANLYFICYFTLLLSSVLNSKHKILAFLVSQKRAFLYLLERYYLKLFLKPLTQAKPEIQSESLQEKGPDAKKDDQLTEKDVDDTAVPSQFAVHLKAISSYIADIRIFHRLTEAIKYMPWIIDVWAALMSSKLAVPRLDRFINFAQAINCLILELLENAGWLTDHNWVGTSDNNYWCIETYIWCSRVWGAYLVIEVLELLRRTARSKRNKDWAITFFTNVVQLPLVVHWSLYDGCLTPFWIGLCGSGASWFGFHKTWKSLEL
;
A
#
# COMPACT_ATOMS: atom_id res chain seq x y z
N MET A 1 -41.91 -13.47 -4.38
CA MET A 1 -40.72 -14.29 -4.73
C MET A 1 -39.90 -13.76 -5.92
N ASN A 2 -39.96 -12.46 -6.31
CA ASN A 2 -39.32 -11.95 -7.55
C ASN A 2 -38.05 -11.09 -7.34
N LEU A 3 -37.68 -10.78 -6.10
CA LEU A 3 -36.46 -10.01 -5.78
C LEU A 3 -35.16 -10.56 -6.41
N PRO A 4 -34.90 -11.90 -6.39
CA PRO A 4 -33.62 -12.42 -6.89
C PRO A 4 -33.48 -12.33 -8.42
N ILE A 5 -34.58 -12.43 -9.17
CA ILE A 5 -34.56 -12.39 -10.65
C ILE A 5 -34.32 -10.96 -11.15
N ILE A 6 -34.92 -9.96 -10.50
CA ILE A 6 -34.73 -8.54 -10.84
C ILE A 6 -33.28 -8.11 -10.55
N LEU A 7 -32.72 -8.54 -9.41
CA LEU A 7 -31.30 -8.30 -9.07
C LEU A 7 -30.35 -8.97 -10.07
N LEU A 8 -30.61 -10.20 -10.48
CA LEU A 8 -29.81 -10.90 -11.48
C LEU A 8 -29.86 -10.20 -12.85
N LEU A 9 -31.04 -9.73 -13.27
CA LEU A 9 -31.19 -8.98 -14.52
C LEU A 9 -30.50 -7.62 -14.48
N GLN A 10 -30.55 -6.92 -13.33
CA GLN A 10 -29.82 -5.66 -13.13
C GLN A 10 -28.31 -5.89 -13.16
N LEU A 11 -27.83 -6.92 -12.46
CA LEU A 11 -26.42 -7.32 -12.47
C LEU A 11 -25.97 -7.68 -13.89
N TYR A 12 -26.77 -8.45 -14.63
CA TYR A 12 -26.47 -8.81 -16.01
C TYR A 12 -26.41 -7.59 -16.94
N LYS A 13 -27.37 -6.66 -16.84
CA LYS A 13 -27.36 -5.41 -17.62
C LYS A 13 -26.14 -4.56 -17.29
N GLN A 14 -25.81 -4.41 -16.01
CA GLN A 14 -24.66 -3.64 -15.55
C GLN A 14 -23.35 -4.30 -16.00
N LEU A 15 -23.24 -5.63 -15.84
CA LEU A 15 -22.09 -6.40 -16.30
C LEU A 15 -21.90 -6.30 -17.81
N ARG A 16 -22.98 -6.46 -18.60
CA ARG A 16 -22.93 -6.32 -20.06
C ARG A 16 -22.52 -4.90 -20.47
N HIS A 17 -23.04 -3.87 -19.81
CA HIS A 17 -22.65 -2.49 -20.10
C HIS A 17 -21.17 -2.25 -19.78
N THR A 18 -20.71 -2.70 -18.61
CA THR A 18 -19.31 -2.56 -18.18
C THR A 18 -18.37 -3.35 -19.09
N LEU A 19 -18.68 -4.61 -19.40
CA LEU A 19 -17.91 -5.45 -20.33
C LEU A 19 -17.90 -4.85 -21.74
N GLY A 20 -19.03 -4.31 -22.21
CA GLY A 20 -19.14 -3.65 -23.51
C GLY A 20 -18.23 -2.42 -23.64
N LYS A 21 -18.04 -1.66 -22.55
CA LYS A 21 -17.12 -0.51 -22.50
C LYS A 21 -15.66 -0.87 -22.25
N SER A 22 -15.38 -2.07 -21.75
CA SER A 22 -14.04 -2.54 -21.40
C SER A 22 -13.62 -3.70 -22.29
N VAL A 23 -13.84 -4.93 -21.84
CA VAL A 23 -13.35 -6.19 -22.45
C VAL A 23 -13.79 -6.38 -23.90
N PHE A 24 -14.94 -5.85 -24.32
CA PHE A 24 -15.41 -5.98 -25.70
C PHE A 24 -15.27 -4.69 -26.51
N SER A 25 -14.58 -3.67 -25.99
CA SER A 25 -14.36 -2.40 -26.68
C SER A 25 -12.98 -2.37 -27.31
N ARG A 26 -12.91 -2.24 -28.65
CA ARG A 26 -11.63 -1.96 -29.34
C ARG A 26 -10.99 -0.68 -28.81
N LYS A 27 -11.80 0.34 -28.48
CA LYS A 27 -11.32 1.62 -27.96
C LYS A 27 -10.59 1.44 -26.63
N PHE A 28 -11.11 0.58 -25.75
CA PHE A 28 -10.47 0.27 -24.47
C PHE A 28 -9.04 -0.28 -24.65
N TYR A 29 -8.85 -1.26 -25.54
CA TYR A 29 -7.52 -1.82 -25.80
C TYR A 29 -6.59 -0.82 -26.50
N ALA A 30 -7.10 0.01 -27.42
CA ALA A 30 -6.31 1.07 -28.04
C ALA A 30 -5.82 2.08 -26.99
N GLU A 31 -6.70 2.54 -26.11
CA GLU A 31 -6.36 3.45 -25.01
C GLU A 31 -5.33 2.84 -24.04
N ILE A 32 -5.44 1.54 -23.72
CA ILE A 32 -4.43 0.83 -22.91
C ILE A 32 -3.08 0.81 -23.62
N ASN A 33 -3.05 0.44 -24.90
CA ASN A 33 -1.80 0.40 -25.67
C ASN A 33 -1.15 1.78 -25.71
N ASP A 34 -1.92 2.81 -26.03
CA ASP A 34 -1.42 4.16 -26.28
C ASP A 34 -1.04 4.89 -24.99
N LYS A 35 -1.80 4.72 -23.90
CA LYS A 35 -1.59 5.48 -22.66
C LYS A 35 -0.83 4.70 -21.59
N ILE A 36 -0.94 3.37 -21.56
CA ILE A 36 -0.31 2.53 -20.52
C ILE A 36 0.94 1.82 -21.05
N LEU A 37 0.82 1.08 -22.16
CA LEU A 37 1.88 0.19 -22.63
C LEU A 37 2.94 0.90 -23.49
N SER A 38 2.63 2.05 -24.09
CA SER A 38 3.55 2.79 -24.97
C SER A 38 4.76 3.38 -24.26
N LYS A 39 4.69 3.57 -22.93
CA LYS A 39 5.74 4.18 -22.11
C LYS A 39 6.11 3.26 -20.96
N THR A 40 7.39 2.93 -20.92
CA THR A 40 8.10 2.19 -19.87
C THR A 40 7.74 2.70 -18.47
N SER A 41 7.76 4.02 -18.25
CA SER A 41 7.45 4.64 -16.97
C SER A 41 5.98 4.51 -16.55
N THR A 42 5.04 4.59 -17.51
CA THR A 42 3.62 4.40 -17.20
C THR A 42 3.31 2.94 -16.90
N LEU A 43 3.94 2.02 -17.64
CA LEU A 43 3.84 0.59 -17.38
C LEU A 43 4.32 0.23 -15.98
N ASP A 44 5.53 0.69 -15.58
CA ASP A 44 6.05 0.43 -14.23
C ASP A 44 5.13 1.03 -13.14
N ALA A 45 4.60 2.24 -13.33
CA ALA A 45 3.67 2.84 -12.36
C ALA A 45 2.38 2.01 -12.17
N ASN A 46 1.90 1.36 -13.23
CA ASN A 46 0.76 0.45 -13.16
C ASN A 46 1.12 -0.86 -12.48
N LEU A 47 2.25 -1.46 -12.86
CA LEU A 47 2.77 -2.66 -12.23
C LEU A 47 3.06 -2.42 -10.74
N TYR A 48 3.51 -1.23 -10.36
CA TYR A 48 3.72 -0.84 -8.96
C TYR A 48 2.41 -0.99 -8.18
N PHE A 49 1.32 -0.36 -8.63
CA PHE A 49 0.04 -0.49 -7.94
C PHE A 49 -0.45 -1.94 -7.89
N ILE A 50 -0.40 -2.65 -9.02
CA ILE A 50 -0.87 -4.05 -9.12
C ILE A 50 -0.07 -4.95 -8.17
N CYS A 51 1.26 -4.80 -8.11
CA CYS A 51 2.17 -5.57 -7.26
C CYS A 51 1.76 -5.52 -5.78
N TYR A 52 1.57 -4.31 -5.22
CA TYR A 52 1.23 -4.19 -3.79
C TYR A 52 -0.24 -4.42 -3.53
N PHE A 53 -1.12 -4.12 -4.50
CA PHE A 53 -2.56 -4.35 -4.32
C PHE A 53 -2.89 -5.85 -4.30
N THR A 54 -2.23 -6.67 -5.13
CA THR A 54 -2.40 -8.13 -5.07
C THR A 54 -1.83 -8.71 -3.77
N LEU A 55 -0.72 -8.17 -3.25
CA LEU A 55 -0.19 -8.54 -1.93
C LEU A 55 -1.16 -8.18 -0.79
N LEU A 56 -1.74 -6.98 -0.85
CA LEU A 56 -2.74 -6.52 0.11
C LEU A 56 -3.98 -7.44 0.07
N LEU A 57 -4.48 -7.72 -1.13
CA LEU A 57 -5.64 -8.60 -1.31
C LEU A 57 -5.36 -10.02 -0.82
N SER A 58 -4.17 -10.56 -1.12
CA SER A 58 -3.71 -11.85 -0.58
C SER A 58 -3.72 -11.85 0.95
N SER A 59 -3.16 -10.81 1.57
CA SER A 59 -3.08 -10.67 3.03
C SER A 59 -4.45 -10.54 3.69
N VAL A 60 -5.36 -9.78 3.07
CA VAL A 60 -6.75 -9.63 3.51
C VAL A 60 -7.51 -10.95 3.41
N LEU A 61 -7.30 -11.72 2.33
CA LEU A 61 -7.95 -13.01 2.13
C LEU A 61 -7.46 -14.07 3.13
N ASN A 62 -6.16 -14.09 3.42
CA ASN A 62 -5.61 -14.97 4.45
C ASN A 62 -6.07 -14.58 5.86
N SER A 63 -6.25 -13.28 6.11
CA SER A 63 -6.77 -12.76 7.38
C SER A 63 -8.30 -12.74 7.45
N LYS A 64 -9.03 -13.27 6.45
CA LYS A 64 -10.49 -13.14 6.33
C LYS A 64 -11.23 -13.58 7.59
N HIS A 65 -10.81 -14.68 8.22
CA HIS A 65 -11.43 -15.18 9.44
C HIS A 65 -11.24 -14.21 10.62
N LYS A 66 -10.04 -13.65 10.78
CA LYS A 66 -9.71 -12.63 11.79
C LYS A 66 -10.54 -11.34 11.54
N ILE A 67 -10.62 -10.89 10.28
CA ILE A 67 -11.38 -9.70 9.89
C ILE A 67 -12.89 -9.90 10.13
N LEU A 68 -13.45 -11.06 9.76
CA LEU A 68 -14.86 -11.36 10.01
C LEU A 68 -15.17 -11.43 11.50
N ALA A 69 -14.31 -12.06 12.30
CA ALA A 69 -14.45 -12.10 13.75
C ALA A 69 -14.42 -10.69 14.36
N PHE A 70 -13.49 -9.85 13.91
CA PHE A 70 -13.41 -8.44 14.31
C PHE A 70 -14.65 -7.63 13.90
N LEU A 71 -15.12 -7.76 12.66
CA LEU A 71 -16.31 -7.04 12.19
C LEU A 71 -17.56 -7.46 12.95
N VAL A 72 -17.70 -8.75 13.27
CA VAL A 72 -18.81 -9.25 14.10
C VAL A 72 -18.71 -8.70 15.52
N SER A 73 -17.52 -8.64 16.12
CA SER A 73 -17.34 -8.07 17.46
C SER A 73 -17.64 -6.56 17.48
N GLN A 74 -17.18 -5.80 16.48
CA GLN A 74 -17.49 -4.38 16.34
C GLN A 74 -18.98 -4.13 16.08
N LYS A 75 -19.63 -4.97 15.26
CA LYS A 75 -21.09 -4.89 15.06
C LYS A 75 -21.84 -5.10 16.38
N ARG A 76 -21.42 -6.08 17.20
CA ARG A 76 -22.03 -6.31 18.52
C ARG A 76 -21.79 -5.12 19.46
N ALA A 77 -20.57 -4.58 19.50
CA ALA A 77 -20.25 -3.39 20.29
C ALA A 77 -21.05 -2.16 19.86
N PHE A 78 -21.20 -1.96 18.55
CA PHE A 78 -22.00 -0.88 17.98
C PHE A 78 -23.48 -1.04 18.30
N LEU A 79 -24.05 -2.24 18.13
CA LEU A 79 -25.44 -2.52 18.50
C LEU A 79 -25.69 -2.30 20.00
N TYR A 80 -24.75 -2.71 20.86
CA TYR A 80 -24.82 -2.46 22.30
C TYR A 80 -24.80 -0.95 22.63
N LEU A 81 -23.93 -0.17 21.96
CA LEU A 81 -23.90 1.28 22.12
C LEU A 81 -25.18 1.94 21.62
N LEU A 82 -25.74 1.46 20.51
CA LEU A 82 -26.97 1.98 19.92
C LEU A 82 -28.18 1.64 20.79
N GLU A 83 -28.25 0.44 21.35
CA GLU A 83 -29.26 0.03 22.32
C GLU A 83 -29.16 0.85 23.61
N ARG A 84 -27.95 1.07 24.13
CA ARG A 84 -27.71 1.93 25.29
C ARG A 84 -28.10 3.39 25.02
N TYR A 85 -27.84 3.89 23.82
CA TYR A 85 -28.24 5.24 23.41
C TYR A 85 -29.76 5.34 23.25
N TYR A 86 -30.38 4.35 22.61
CA TYR A 86 -31.83 4.26 22.42
C TYR A 86 -32.58 4.16 23.75
N LEU A 87 -32.14 3.28 24.66
CA LEU A 87 -32.65 3.18 26.04
C LEU A 87 -32.51 4.52 26.80
N LYS A 88 -31.39 5.23 26.63
CA LYS A 88 -31.16 6.52 27.31
C LYS A 88 -32.01 7.66 26.73
N LEU A 89 -32.38 7.58 25.46
CA LEU A 89 -33.20 8.58 24.76
C LEU A 89 -34.72 8.32 24.93
N PHE A 90 -35.16 7.05 24.91
CA PHE A 90 -36.57 6.67 24.91
C PHE A 90 -37.12 6.27 26.30
N LEU A 91 -36.29 5.78 27.23
CA LEU A 91 -36.77 5.30 28.54
C LEU A 91 -36.75 6.37 29.66
N LYS A 92 -36.46 7.63 29.32
CA LYS A 92 -36.33 8.73 30.30
C LYS A 92 -37.60 9.55 30.62
N PRO A 93 -38.83 9.07 30.35
CA PRO A 93 -39.98 9.62 31.08
C PRO A 93 -40.92 8.56 31.70
N LEU A 94 -40.44 7.40 32.16
CA LEU A 94 -41.31 6.39 32.81
C LEU A 94 -40.84 5.83 34.16
N THR A 95 -39.96 6.54 34.87
CA THR A 95 -39.61 6.18 36.26
C THR A 95 -39.71 7.37 37.21
N GLN A 96 -40.95 7.76 37.51
CA GLN A 96 -41.30 8.35 38.81
C GLN A 96 -42.43 7.53 39.41
N ALA A 97 -42.09 6.41 40.04
CA ALA A 97 -42.84 5.82 41.15
C ALA A 97 -41.97 4.77 41.83
N LYS A 98 -41.56 5.05 43.07
CA LYS A 98 -41.10 4.06 44.08
C LYS A 98 -42.29 3.83 45.02
N PRO A 99 -42.58 2.61 45.52
CA PRO A 99 -41.92 2.06 46.72
C PRO A 99 -41.51 0.57 46.54
N GLU A 100 -40.32 0.13 46.94
CA GLU A 100 -39.95 -0.53 48.22
C GLU A 100 -40.31 -2.04 48.40
N ILE A 101 -39.22 -2.83 48.44
CA ILE A 101 -38.93 -4.05 49.23
C ILE A 101 -39.64 -5.36 48.82
N GLN A 102 -38.85 -6.33 48.31
CA GLN A 102 -38.49 -7.54 49.07
C GLN A 102 -37.30 -8.27 48.41
N SER A 103 -36.33 -8.56 49.26
CA SER A 103 -35.14 -9.35 49.01
C SER A 103 -35.49 -10.83 48.92
N GLU A 104 -35.30 -11.44 47.76
CA GLU A 104 -35.09 -12.88 47.67
C GLU A 104 -33.80 -13.18 46.91
N SER A 105 -32.92 -13.83 47.64
CA SER A 105 -31.64 -14.38 47.25
C SER A 105 -31.78 -15.35 46.06
N LEU A 106 -31.18 -15.00 44.93
CA LEU A 106 -30.79 -15.98 43.92
C LEU A 106 -29.27 -16.02 43.90
N GLN A 107 -28.79 -17.08 44.54
CA GLN A 107 -27.42 -17.51 44.67
C GLN A 107 -26.64 -17.36 43.36
N GLU A 108 -25.48 -16.69 43.48
CA GLU A 108 -24.37 -16.79 42.55
C GLU A 108 -24.05 -18.26 42.28
N LYS A 109 -24.33 -18.72 41.07
CA LYS A 109 -23.63 -19.85 40.46
C LYS A 109 -22.65 -19.27 39.46
N GLY A 110 -21.42 -19.05 39.91
CA GLY A 110 -20.28 -19.04 39.00
C GLY A 110 -20.10 -20.43 38.40
N PRO A 111 -19.77 -20.54 37.11
CA PRO A 111 -19.10 -21.72 36.59
C PRO A 111 -17.64 -21.36 36.29
N ASP A 112 -16.77 -21.94 37.10
CA ASP A 112 -15.53 -22.58 36.69
C ASP A 112 -14.60 -21.81 35.75
N ALA A 113 -13.55 -21.27 36.36
CA ALA A 113 -12.27 -21.03 35.73
C ALA A 113 -11.72 -22.35 35.15
N LYS A 114 -12.15 -22.70 33.94
CA LYS A 114 -11.36 -23.54 33.05
C LYS A 114 -10.28 -22.65 32.43
N LYS A 115 -9.03 -23.07 32.67
CA LYS A 115 -7.88 -22.76 31.83
C LYS A 115 -8.25 -23.09 30.38
N ASP A 116 -8.61 -22.11 29.59
CA ASP A 116 -8.63 -22.21 28.13
C ASP A 116 -7.88 -20.98 27.61
N ASP A 117 -6.64 -21.24 27.21
CA ASP A 117 -5.89 -20.56 26.16
C ASP A 117 -5.91 -19.02 26.13
N GLN A 118 -4.88 -18.45 26.75
CA GLN A 118 -4.21 -17.30 26.15
C GLN A 118 -3.60 -17.76 24.81
N LEU A 119 -4.41 -17.81 23.76
CA LEU A 119 -3.93 -17.84 22.39
C LEU A 119 -3.25 -16.50 22.14
N THR A 120 -1.94 -16.48 22.30
CA THR A 120 -1.10 -15.44 21.73
C THR A 120 -1.42 -15.32 20.24
N GLU A 121 -1.46 -14.09 19.72
CA GLU A 121 -1.82 -13.77 18.32
C GLU A 121 -0.96 -14.51 17.27
N LYS A 122 0.16 -15.11 17.71
CA LYS A 122 1.04 -16.01 16.96
C LYS A 122 0.46 -17.42 16.72
N ASP A 123 -0.35 -17.98 17.61
CA ASP A 123 -0.74 -19.39 17.55
C ASP A 123 -1.94 -19.67 16.62
N VAL A 124 -2.65 -18.62 16.20
CA VAL A 124 -3.78 -18.72 15.25
C VAL A 124 -3.30 -18.63 13.78
N ASP A 125 -2.02 -18.30 13.54
CA ASP A 125 -1.50 -18.13 12.18
C ASP A 125 -1.15 -19.45 11.48
N ASP A 126 -0.74 -20.47 12.25
CA ASP A 126 -0.21 -21.72 11.68
C ASP A 126 -1.28 -22.79 11.38
N THR A 127 -2.53 -22.59 11.80
CA THR A 127 -3.60 -23.62 11.65
C THR A 127 -4.61 -23.33 10.54
N ALA A 128 -4.67 -22.09 10.04
CA ALA A 128 -5.61 -21.70 9.00
C ALA A 128 -5.01 -21.98 7.61
N VAL A 129 -5.56 -22.96 6.90
CA VAL A 129 -5.16 -23.26 5.52
C VAL A 129 -5.38 -22.01 4.65
N PRO A 130 -4.33 -21.43 4.05
CA PRO A 130 -4.46 -20.22 3.23
C PRO A 130 -5.32 -20.51 2.00
N SER A 131 -6.10 -19.50 1.59
CA SER A 131 -6.91 -19.64 0.37
C SER A 131 -5.99 -19.83 -0.84
N GLN A 132 -6.30 -20.79 -1.71
CA GLN A 132 -5.55 -21.01 -2.95
C GLN A 132 -5.45 -19.72 -3.79
N PHE A 133 -6.52 -18.93 -3.84
CA PHE A 133 -6.51 -17.63 -4.52
C PHE A 133 -5.55 -16.63 -3.88
N ALA A 134 -5.47 -16.60 -2.55
CA ALA A 134 -4.53 -15.74 -1.83
C ALA A 134 -3.08 -16.14 -2.10
N VAL A 135 -2.79 -17.45 -2.17
CA VAL A 135 -1.45 -17.96 -2.55
C VAL A 135 -1.07 -17.48 -3.95
N HIS A 136 -1.99 -17.60 -4.92
CA HIS A 136 -1.74 -17.15 -6.29
C HIS A 136 -1.52 -15.63 -6.39
N LEU A 137 -2.30 -14.84 -5.65
CA LEU A 137 -2.11 -13.38 -5.61
C LEU A 137 -0.76 -12.97 -5.02
N LYS A 138 -0.28 -13.69 -4.00
CA LYS A 138 1.07 -13.47 -3.45
C LYS A 138 2.14 -13.80 -4.48
N ALA A 139 2.00 -14.93 -5.19
CA ALA A 139 2.94 -15.32 -6.24
C ALA A 139 2.97 -14.29 -7.40
N ILE A 140 1.80 -13.78 -7.81
CA ILE A 140 1.70 -12.69 -8.80
C ILE A 140 2.43 -11.45 -8.30
N SER A 141 2.22 -11.04 -7.05
CA SER A 141 2.92 -9.90 -6.45
C SER A 141 4.44 -10.05 -6.52
N SER A 142 4.95 -11.21 -6.09
CA SER A 142 6.39 -11.53 -6.12
C SER A 142 6.96 -11.48 -7.54
N TYR A 143 6.26 -12.08 -8.51
CA TYR A 143 6.71 -12.07 -9.90
C TYR A 143 6.66 -10.68 -10.54
N ILE A 144 5.64 -9.87 -10.23
CA ILE A 144 5.60 -8.48 -10.70
C ILE A 144 6.72 -7.66 -10.06
N ALA A 145 7.01 -7.86 -8.77
CA ALA A 145 8.12 -7.17 -8.11
C ALA A 145 9.45 -7.45 -8.84
N ASP A 146 9.67 -8.71 -9.20
CA ASP A 146 10.83 -9.15 -9.98
C ASP A 146 10.93 -8.47 -11.35
N ILE A 147 9.85 -8.51 -12.14
CA ILE A 147 9.77 -7.82 -13.45
C ILE A 147 10.09 -6.33 -13.30
N ARG A 148 9.56 -5.69 -12.25
CA ARG A 148 9.76 -4.25 -12.04
C ARG A 148 11.21 -3.91 -11.74
N ILE A 149 11.92 -4.73 -10.95
CA ILE A 149 13.34 -4.54 -10.68
C ILE A 149 14.15 -4.74 -11.96
N PHE A 150 13.90 -5.85 -12.68
CA PHE A 150 14.52 -6.11 -13.97
C PHE A 150 14.32 -4.97 -14.97
N HIS A 151 13.12 -4.39 -15.02
CA HIS A 151 12.82 -3.26 -15.89
C HIS A 151 13.60 -1.99 -15.51
N ARG A 152 13.81 -1.76 -14.20
CA ARG A 152 14.63 -0.64 -13.72
C ARG A 152 16.11 -0.77 -14.08
N LEU A 153 16.60 -1.98 -14.37
CA LEU A 153 17.94 -2.21 -14.92
C LEU A 153 18.22 -1.36 -16.15
N THR A 154 17.28 -1.35 -17.10
CA THR A 154 17.42 -0.59 -18.34
C THR A 154 17.12 0.90 -18.17
N GLU A 155 16.41 1.26 -17.11
CA GLU A 155 15.93 2.62 -16.88
C GLU A 155 16.91 3.46 -16.07
N ALA A 156 17.95 2.90 -15.43
CA ALA A 156 18.94 3.67 -14.66
C ALA A 156 19.61 4.78 -15.48
N ILE A 157 19.76 4.57 -16.79
CA ILE A 157 20.31 5.57 -17.71
C ILE A 157 19.42 6.82 -17.86
N LYS A 158 18.11 6.73 -17.54
CA LYS A 158 17.17 7.84 -17.64
C LYS A 158 17.53 9.03 -16.74
N TYR A 159 18.31 8.79 -15.69
CA TYR A 159 18.75 9.87 -14.79
C TYR A 159 19.89 10.69 -15.36
N MET A 160 20.62 10.19 -16.36
CA MET A 160 21.81 10.87 -16.89
C MET A 160 21.54 12.28 -17.42
N PRO A 161 20.47 12.53 -18.23
CA PRO A 161 20.12 13.90 -18.62
C PRO A 161 19.88 14.81 -17.42
N TRP A 162 19.12 14.34 -16.42
CA TRP A 162 18.85 15.12 -15.21
C TRP A 162 20.14 15.42 -14.42
N ILE A 163 21.01 14.43 -14.26
CA ILE A 163 22.32 14.57 -13.58
C ILE A 163 23.19 15.62 -14.29
N ILE A 164 23.27 15.56 -15.62
CA ILE A 164 24.06 16.51 -16.42
C ILE A 164 23.52 17.94 -16.26
N ASP A 165 22.20 18.11 -16.33
CA ASP A 165 21.55 19.41 -16.21
C ASP A 165 21.76 20.04 -14.84
N VAL A 166 21.58 19.26 -13.76
CA VAL A 166 21.75 19.79 -12.39
C VAL A 166 23.22 19.97 -12.02
N TRP A 167 24.13 19.21 -12.61
CA TRP A 167 25.57 19.47 -12.52
C TRP A 167 25.95 20.81 -13.18
N ALA A 168 25.48 21.05 -14.40
CA ALA A 168 25.70 22.33 -15.09
C ALA A 168 25.12 23.51 -14.30
N ALA A 169 23.92 23.34 -13.72
CA ALA A 169 23.29 24.35 -12.86
C ALA A 169 24.09 24.61 -11.56
N LEU A 170 24.66 23.56 -10.95
CA LEU A 170 25.49 23.66 -9.76
C LEU A 170 26.77 24.47 -10.02
N MET A 171 27.42 24.23 -11.16
CA MET A 171 28.68 24.89 -11.55
C MET A 171 28.48 26.32 -12.05
N SER A 172 27.28 26.66 -12.50
CA SER A 172 26.98 28.03 -12.94
C SER A 172 26.93 29.01 -11.78
N SER A 173 27.64 30.14 -11.90
CA SER A 173 27.61 31.24 -10.93
C SER A 173 26.43 32.20 -11.12
N LYS A 174 25.67 32.06 -12.23
CA LYS A 174 24.71 33.08 -12.70
C LYS A 174 23.24 32.79 -12.40
N LEU A 175 22.89 31.62 -11.84
CA LEU A 175 21.49 31.31 -11.53
C LEU A 175 21.03 32.03 -10.25
N ALA A 176 19.78 32.50 -10.25
CA ALA A 176 19.12 33.09 -9.09
C ALA A 176 18.82 32.08 -7.96
N VAL A 177 18.85 30.77 -8.28
CA VAL A 177 18.57 29.70 -7.30
C VAL A 177 19.76 29.55 -6.34
N PRO A 178 19.53 29.50 -5.01
CA PRO A 178 20.58 29.32 -4.00
C PRO A 178 21.46 28.10 -4.27
N ARG A 179 22.77 28.21 -3.98
CA ARG A 179 23.73 27.11 -4.21
C ARG A 179 23.36 25.82 -3.48
N LEU A 180 22.83 25.93 -2.27
CA LEU A 180 22.41 24.78 -1.46
C LEU A 180 21.28 24.00 -2.15
N ASP A 181 20.28 24.69 -2.71
CA ASP A 181 19.16 24.05 -3.40
C ASP A 181 19.63 23.29 -4.64
N ARG A 182 20.63 23.85 -5.35
CA ARG A 182 21.25 23.19 -6.52
C ARG A 182 22.07 21.97 -6.12
N PHE A 183 22.80 22.07 -5.00
CA PHE A 183 23.56 20.94 -4.47
C PHE A 183 22.64 19.81 -4.02
N ILE A 184 21.55 20.11 -3.31
CA ILE A 184 20.54 19.13 -2.90
C ILE A 184 19.95 18.43 -4.13
N ASN A 185 19.59 19.20 -5.17
CA ASN A 185 19.04 18.64 -6.40
C ASN A 185 20.06 17.72 -7.12
N PHE A 186 21.33 18.11 -7.19
CA PHE A 186 22.39 17.25 -7.73
C PHE A 186 22.61 15.99 -6.88
N ALA A 187 22.62 16.11 -5.56
CA ALA A 187 22.72 14.97 -4.66
C ALA A 187 21.54 14.00 -4.83
N GLN A 188 20.31 14.50 -4.95
CA GLN A 188 19.12 13.68 -5.23
C GLN A 188 19.23 12.94 -6.57
N ALA A 189 19.74 13.60 -7.61
CA ALA A 189 19.92 12.98 -8.93
C ALA A 189 20.94 11.83 -8.92
N ILE A 190 22.09 12.04 -8.28
CA ILE A 190 23.10 10.99 -8.08
C ILE A 190 22.55 9.87 -7.20
N ASN A 191 21.77 10.21 -6.16
CA ASN A 191 21.18 9.23 -5.26
C ASN A 191 20.25 8.25 -6.00
N CYS A 192 19.43 8.75 -6.95
CA CYS A 192 18.58 7.89 -7.77
C CYS A 192 19.37 6.92 -8.65
N LEU A 193 20.50 7.36 -9.22
CA LEU A 193 21.37 6.48 -10.01
C LEU A 193 22.01 5.41 -9.13
N ILE A 194 22.56 5.78 -7.97
CA ILE A 194 23.16 4.82 -7.02
C ILE A 194 22.13 3.81 -6.54
N LEU A 195 20.91 4.26 -6.22
CA LEU A 195 19.80 3.40 -5.81
C LEU A 195 19.54 2.32 -6.86
N GLU A 196 19.27 2.71 -8.11
CA GLU A 196 18.95 1.71 -9.15
C GLU A 196 20.15 0.79 -9.42
N LEU A 197 21.40 1.28 -9.40
CA LEU A 197 22.58 0.42 -9.53
C LEU A 197 22.71 -0.61 -8.41
N LEU A 198 22.44 -0.23 -7.15
CA LEU A 198 22.45 -1.17 -6.02
C LEU A 198 21.30 -2.18 -6.11
N GLU A 199 20.10 -1.75 -6.47
CA GLU A 199 18.96 -2.64 -6.68
C GLU A 199 19.26 -3.68 -7.76
N ASN A 200 19.88 -3.25 -8.86
CA ASN A 200 20.28 -4.09 -9.97
C ASN A 200 21.39 -5.07 -9.58
N ALA A 201 22.37 -4.63 -8.80
CA ALA A 201 23.42 -5.51 -8.29
C ALA A 201 22.81 -6.65 -7.44
N GLY A 202 21.86 -6.32 -6.56
CA GLY A 202 21.13 -7.30 -5.77
C GLY A 202 20.39 -8.29 -6.64
N TRP A 203 19.63 -7.79 -7.61
CA TRP A 203 18.88 -8.62 -8.54
C TRP A 203 19.75 -9.58 -9.35
N LEU A 204 20.89 -9.10 -9.87
CA LEU A 204 21.84 -9.92 -10.62
C LEU A 204 22.45 -11.04 -9.77
N THR A 205 22.76 -10.75 -8.50
CA THR A 205 23.28 -11.76 -7.57
C THR A 205 22.20 -12.77 -7.14
N ASP A 206 20.97 -12.30 -6.92
CA ASP A 206 19.81 -13.14 -6.57
C ASP A 206 19.51 -14.18 -7.66
N HIS A 207 19.65 -13.77 -8.92
CA HIS A 207 19.42 -14.63 -10.10
C HIS A 207 20.65 -15.43 -10.53
N ASN A 208 21.78 -15.33 -9.82
CA ASN A 208 23.05 -15.98 -10.16
C ASN A 208 23.60 -15.61 -11.56
N TRP A 209 23.35 -14.39 -12.02
CA TRP A 209 23.91 -13.89 -13.28
C TRP A 209 25.35 -13.42 -13.13
N VAL A 210 25.75 -13.11 -11.89
CA VAL A 210 27.12 -12.79 -11.51
C VAL A 210 27.58 -13.82 -10.48
N GLY A 211 28.78 -14.36 -10.69
CA GLY A 211 29.43 -15.25 -9.73
C GLY A 211 30.20 -14.41 -8.71
N THR A 212 29.57 -14.12 -7.57
CA THR A 212 30.31 -13.66 -6.39
C THR A 212 30.70 -14.86 -5.53
N SER A 213 31.61 -14.67 -4.57
CA SER A 213 31.98 -15.73 -3.61
C SER A 213 30.83 -16.16 -2.71
N ASP A 214 29.82 -15.29 -2.52
CA ASP A 214 28.63 -15.55 -1.70
C ASP A 214 27.44 -14.71 -2.22
N ASN A 215 26.74 -15.24 -3.23
CA ASN A 215 25.62 -14.53 -3.87
C ASN A 215 24.48 -14.21 -2.89
N ASN A 216 24.23 -15.05 -1.88
CA ASN A 216 23.18 -14.81 -0.90
C ASN A 216 23.50 -13.60 -0.03
N TYR A 217 24.74 -13.51 0.46
CA TYR A 217 25.21 -12.35 1.21
C TYR A 217 25.12 -11.07 0.38
N TRP A 218 25.69 -11.08 -0.84
CA TRP A 218 25.74 -9.88 -1.69
C TRP A 218 24.36 -9.42 -2.16
N CYS A 219 23.44 -10.34 -2.42
CA CYS A 219 22.04 -10.04 -2.73
C CYS A 219 21.38 -9.25 -1.60
N ILE A 220 21.44 -9.77 -0.37
CA ILE A 220 20.82 -9.14 0.79
C ILE A 220 21.47 -7.78 1.08
N GLU A 221 22.80 -7.72 1.07
CA GLU A 221 23.54 -6.50 1.41
C GLU A 221 23.24 -5.35 0.43
N THR A 222 23.25 -5.64 -0.87
CA THR A 222 22.96 -4.62 -1.89
C THR A 222 21.51 -4.14 -1.87
N TYR A 223 20.54 -5.03 -1.62
CA TYR A 223 19.14 -4.61 -1.42
C TYR A 223 18.95 -3.73 -0.18
N ILE A 224 19.60 -4.06 0.94
CA ILE A 224 19.53 -3.24 2.16
C ILE A 224 20.15 -1.86 1.94
N TRP A 225 21.33 -1.79 1.32
CA TRP A 225 21.94 -0.49 1.01
C TRP A 225 21.15 0.30 -0.02
N CYS A 226 20.59 -0.35 -1.03
CA CYS A 226 19.64 0.26 -1.95
C CYS A 226 18.48 0.92 -1.19
N SER A 227 17.85 0.19 -0.25
CA SER A 227 16.76 0.72 0.56
C SER A 227 17.19 1.89 1.45
N ARG A 228 18.42 1.88 2.00
CA ARG A 228 18.94 3.00 2.81
C ARG A 228 19.18 4.26 1.96
N VAL A 229 19.74 4.08 0.76
CA VAL A 229 19.94 5.14 -0.25
C VAL A 229 18.59 5.72 -0.69
N TRP A 230 17.59 4.87 -0.91
CA TRP A 230 16.20 5.26 -1.13
C TRP A 230 15.62 6.06 0.04
N GLY A 231 15.87 5.61 1.28
CA GLY A 231 15.48 6.32 2.48
C GLY A 231 16.06 7.72 2.58
N ALA A 232 17.34 7.89 2.25
CA ALA A 232 17.98 9.20 2.21
C ALA A 232 17.30 10.12 1.19
N TYR A 233 16.96 9.63 -0.01
CA TYR A 233 16.20 10.39 -1.01
C TYR A 233 14.88 10.88 -0.43
N LEU A 234 14.12 9.95 0.17
CA LEU A 234 12.76 10.18 0.62
C LEU A 234 12.70 11.18 1.78
N VAL A 235 13.64 11.07 2.71
CA VAL A 235 13.78 12.04 3.82
C VAL A 235 14.09 13.43 3.29
N ILE A 236 15.04 13.55 2.35
CA ILE A 236 15.36 14.84 1.72
C ILE A 236 14.13 15.40 1.01
N GLU A 237 13.40 14.58 0.24
CA GLU A 237 12.21 15.01 -0.50
C GLU A 237 11.10 15.53 0.43
N VAL A 238 10.83 14.84 1.54
CA VAL A 238 9.85 15.27 2.55
C VAL A 238 10.27 16.59 3.20
N LEU A 239 11.55 16.72 3.57
CA LEU A 239 12.08 17.95 4.17
C LEU A 239 12.03 19.13 3.18
N GLU A 240 12.39 18.90 1.92
CA GLU A 240 12.35 19.90 0.87
C GLU A 240 10.90 20.33 0.55
N LEU A 241 9.95 19.39 0.50
CA LEU A 241 8.53 19.70 0.33
C LEU A 241 8.01 20.63 1.45
N LEU A 242 8.45 20.39 2.69
CA LEU A 242 8.08 21.19 3.85
C LEU A 242 8.76 22.56 3.85
N ARG A 243 10.05 22.61 3.48
CA ARG A 243 10.87 23.84 3.48
C ARG A 243 10.48 24.79 2.35
N ARG A 244 10.28 24.29 1.13
CA ARG A 244 10.00 25.10 -0.06
C ARG A 244 8.55 25.57 -0.13
N THR A 245 7.62 24.83 0.47
CA THR A 245 6.17 25.15 0.36
C THR A 245 5.68 25.96 1.55
N ALA A 246 5.49 27.27 1.32
CA ALA A 246 4.81 28.14 2.27
C ALA A 246 3.43 27.58 2.64
N ARG A 247 3.03 27.71 3.92
CA ARG A 247 1.76 27.15 4.43
C ARG A 247 0.53 27.59 3.61
N SER A 248 0.54 28.83 3.11
CA SER A 248 -0.54 29.39 2.28
C SER A 248 -0.68 28.74 0.89
N LYS A 249 0.36 28.05 0.39
CA LYS A 249 0.37 27.41 -0.94
C LYS A 249 0.15 25.89 -0.89
N ARG A 250 -0.21 25.33 0.27
CA ARG A 250 -0.47 23.90 0.44
C ARG A 250 -1.85 23.55 -0.11
N ASN A 251 -1.90 23.19 -1.39
CA ASN A 251 -3.10 22.75 -2.09
C ASN A 251 -3.27 21.21 -2.03
N LYS A 252 -4.26 20.69 -2.75
CA LYS A 252 -4.51 19.24 -2.84
C LYS A 252 -3.34 18.47 -3.46
N ASP A 253 -2.70 19.02 -4.49
CA ASP A 253 -1.57 18.36 -5.15
C ASP A 253 -0.39 18.21 -4.19
N TRP A 254 -0.07 19.26 -3.43
CA TRP A 254 0.94 19.20 -2.37
C TRP A 254 0.61 18.12 -1.34
N ALA A 255 -0.66 18.03 -0.90
CA ALA A 255 -1.08 17.03 0.08
C ALA A 255 -0.94 15.60 -0.47
N ILE A 256 -1.26 15.38 -1.74
CA ILE A 256 -1.07 14.10 -2.42
C ILE A 256 0.42 13.75 -2.50
N THR A 257 1.27 14.67 -2.96
CA THR A 257 2.73 14.44 -3.04
C THR A 257 3.34 14.18 -1.66
N PHE A 258 2.92 14.93 -0.65
CA PHE A 258 3.37 14.73 0.72
C PHE A 258 2.95 13.35 1.26
N PHE A 259 1.67 12.97 1.07
CA PHE A 259 1.17 11.66 1.46
C PHE A 259 1.91 10.52 0.75
N THR A 260 2.08 10.60 -0.58
CA THR A 260 2.78 9.59 -1.37
C THR A 260 4.23 9.39 -0.91
N ASN A 261 4.92 10.46 -0.51
CA ASN A 261 6.26 10.32 0.05
C ASN A 261 6.24 9.71 1.47
N VAL A 262 5.38 10.22 2.36
CA VAL A 262 5.34 9.77 3.76
C VAL A 262 4.90 8.32 3.91
N VAL A 263 3.93 7.87 3.11
CA VAL A 263 3.41 6.49 3.18
C VAL A 263 4.45 5.43 2.77
N GLN A 264 5.52 5.85 2.08
CA GLN A 264 6.64 4.98 1.71
C GLN A 264 7.70 4.85 2.81
N LEU A 265 7.74 5.74 3.81
CA LEU A 265 8.74 5.68 4.89
C LEU A 265 8.73 4.35 5.66
N PRO A 266 7.58 3.75 6.00
CA PRO A 266 7.58 2.43 6.64
C PRO A 266 8.18 1.33 5.76
N LEU A 267 7.99 1.40 4.44
CA LEU A 267 8.57 0.45 3.48
C LEU A 267 10.09 0.56 3.43
N VAL A 268 10.60 1.80 3.39
CA VAL A 268 12.05 2.07 3.49
C VAL A 268 12.61 1.44 4.75
N VAL A 269 11.97 1.66 5.90
CA VAL A 269 12.47 1.10 7.17
C VAL A 269 12.45 -0.42 7.12
N HIS A 270 11.37 -1.02 6.60
CA HIS A 270 11.26 -2.46 6.46
C HIS A 270 12.37 -3.07 5.59
N TRP A 271 12.63 -2.52 4.40
CA TRP A 271 13.67 -3.05 3.50
C TRP A 271 15.11 -2.63 3.87
N SER A 272 15.27 -1.72 4.84
CA SER A 272 16.60 -1.34 5.37
C SER A 272 17.11 -2.27 6.47
N LEU A 273 16.30 -3.24 6.90
CA LEU A 273 16.58 -4.21 7.96
C LEU A 273 16.68 -5.62 7.37
N TYR A 274 17.61 -6.44 7.90
CA TYR A 274 17.81 -7.82 7.44
C TYR A 274 16.54 -8.69 7.56
N ASP A 275 15.83 -8.59 8.69
CA ASP A 275 14.61 -9.36 8.93
C ASP A 275 13.33 -8.63 8.53
N GLY A 276 13.43 -7.32 8.25
CA GLY A 276 12.29 -6.43 8.10
C GLY A 276 11.44 -6.25 9.36
N CYS A 277 10.55 -5.26 9.35
CA CYS A 277 9.65 -4.97 10.49
C CYS A 277 8.15 -4.96 10.18
N LEU A 278 7.73 -5.10 8.92
CA LEU A 278 6.35 -5.02 8.48
C LEU A 278 5.82 -6.37 8.03
N THR A 279 4.56 -6.65 8.38
CA THR A 279 3.82 -7.80 7.84
C THR A 279 3.45 -7.57 6.36
N PRO A 280 3.17 -8.63 5.57
CA PRO A 280 2.70 -8.52 4.19
C PRO A 280 1.49 -7.58 4.00
N PHE A 281 0.60 -7.51 4.99
CA PHE A 281 -0.53 -6.60 4.97
C PHE A 281 -0.08 -5.13 4.90
N TRP A 282 0.83 -4.72 5.80
CA TRP A 282 1.33 -3.35 5.85
C TRP A 282 2.18 -3.00 4.63
N ILE A 283 2.96 -3.95 4.12
CA ILE A 283 3.71 -3.79 2.87
C ILE A 283 2.75 -3.50 1.72
N GLY A 284 1.72 -4.32 1.55
CA GLY A 284 0.68 -4.13 0.54
C GLY A 284 -0.06 -2.79 0.71
N LEU A 285 -0.45 -2.45 1.94
CA LEU A 285 -1.17 -1.21 2.23
C LEU A 285 -0.35 0.04 1.89
N CYS A 286 0.88 0.12 2.37
CA CYS A 286 1.75 1.26 2.12
C CYS A 286 2.10 1.38 0.64
N GLY A 287 2.42 0.28 -0.04
CA GLY A 287 2.77 0.29 -1.46
C GLY A 287 1.58 0.62 -2.37
N SER A 288 0.38 0.12 -2.06
CA SER A 288 -0.85 0.53 -2.74
C SER A 288 -1.17 2.00 -2.49
N GLY A 289 -1.00 2.47 -1.25
CA GLY A 289 -1.21 3.88 -0.90
C GLY A 289 -0.28 4.82 -1.66
N ALA A 290 1.01 4.45 -1.78
CA ALA A 290 2.01 5.24 -2.50
C ALA A 290 1.67 5.38 -3.99
N SER A 291 1.16 4.32 -4.61
CA SER A 291 0.95 4.24 -6.06
C SER A 291 -0.48 4.57 -6.52
N TRP A 292 -1.46 4.60 -5.61
CA TRP A 292 -2.88 4.77 -5.92
C TRP A 292 -3.19 6.01 -6.76
N PHE A 293 -2.68 7.18 -6.37
CA PHE A 293 -3.03 8.43 -7.07
C PHE A 293 -2.49 8.48 -8.50
N GLY A 294 -1.27 7.96 -8.72
CA GLY A 294 -0.68 7.85 -10.06
C GLY A 294 -1.47 6.88 -10.93
N PHE A 295 -1.76 5.70 -10.39
CA PHE A 295 -2.60 4.69 -11.06
C PHE A 295 -3.98 5.26 -11.42
N HIS A 296 -4.70 5.82 -10.45
CA HIS A 296 -6.02 6.38 -10.64
C HIS A 296 -6.04 7.52 -11.66
N LYS A 297 -5.02 8.40 -11.65
CA LYS A 297 -4.91 9.50 -12.64
C LYS A 297 -4.75 8.96 -14.06
N THR A 298 -3.91 7.95 -14.25
CA THR A 298 -3.71 7.29 -15.56
C THR A 298 -4.96 6.59 -16.04
N TRP A 299 -5.66 5.85 -15.17
CA TRP A 299 -6.89 5.16 -15.57
C TRP A 299 -8.05 6.11 -15.84
N LYS A 300 -8.11 7.25 -15.14
CA LYS A 300 -9.10 8.30 -15.39
C LYS A 300 -8.85 9.04 -16.70
N SER A 301 -7.62 9.04 -17.22
CA SER A 301 -7.31 9.69 -18.50
C SER A 301 -7.68 8.82 -19.71
N LEU A 302 -8.05 7.54 -19.52
CA LEU A 302 -8.56 6.69 -20.59
C LEU A 302 -9.92 7.19 -21.05
N GLU A 303 -10.07 7.43 -22.35
CA GLU A 303 -11.31 7.94 -22.93
C GLU A 303 -12.22 6.77 -23.32
N LEU A 304 -12.89 6.16 -22.34
CA LEU A 304 -13.73 4.96 -22.54
C LEU A 304 -15.20 5.24 -22.93
#